data_AF-A0A917XSL0-F1
#
_entry.id   AF-A0A917XSL0-F1
#
_cell.length_a   1.000
_cell.length_b   1.000
_cell.length_c   1.000
_cell.angle_alpha   90.00
_cell.angle_beta   90.00
_cell.angle_gamma   90.00
#
_symmetry.space_group_name_H-M   'P 1'
#
loop_
_entity.id
_entity.type
_entity.pdbx_description
1 polymer ?
#
loop_
_entity_poly.entity_id
_entity_poly.type
_entity_poly.pdbx_seq_one_letter_code
_entity_poly.pdbx_strand_id
1 'polypeptide(L)'
;MGRAAIHPHRPLPASASAARLQVTREIAMSLGYTEPEDDAAADTTIAQPAYLAILAEFERADGPLRAGQLCQILDVGTEPKHREGMRSRLKRLAARGILTETEPGLFTLVAKTEPAQQP
;
A
#
# COMPACT_ATOMS: atom_id res chain seq x y z
N MET A 1 -53.85 5.34 -2.48
CA MET A 1 -52.61 5.66 -3.22
C MET A 1 -51.43 5.05 -2.48
N GLY A 2 -50.90 3.94 -3.01
CA GLY A 2 -49.89 3.11 -2.37
C GLY A 2 -48.48 3.68 -2.52
N ARG A 3 -47.75 3.77 -1.40
CA ARG A 3 -46.33 4.11 -1.40
C ARG A 3 -45.55 2.80 -1.55
N ALA A 4 -44.79 2.67 -2.64
CA ALA A 4 -43.91 1.54 -2.88
C ALA A 4 -42.88 1.45 -1.75
N ALA A 5 -42.87 0.32 -1.05
CA ALA A 5 -41.84 0.00 -0.07
C ALA A 5 -40.53 -0.24 -0.82
N ILE A 6 -39.58 0.69 -0.68
CA ILE A 6 -38.21 0.51 -1.14
C ILE A 6 -37.60 -0.59 -0.26
N HIS A 7 -37.41 -1.77 -0.84
CA HIS A 7 -36.80 -2.91 -0.15
C HIS A 7 -35.37 -2.55 0.30
N PRO A 8 -34.99 -2.77 1.56
CA PRO A 8 -33.59 -2.63 1.96
C PRO A 8 -32.77 -3.74 1.30
N HIS A 9 -31.61 -3.37 0.73
CA HIS A 9 -30.60 -4.29 0.21
C HIS A 9 -30.18 -5.24 1.35
N ARG A 10 -30.81 -6.41 1.40
CA ARG A 10 -30.49 -7.46 2.36
C ARG A 10 -29.03 -7.86 2.15
N PRO A 11 -28.14 -7.66 3.13
CA PRO A 11 -26.78 -8.17 3.02
C PRO A 11 -26.86 -9.69 2.89
N LEU A 12 -26.24 -10.22 1.83
CA LEU A 12 -26.17 -11.64 1.56
C LEU A 12 -25.47 -12.35 2.73
N PRO A 13 -25.89 -13.58 3.10
CA PRO A 13 -25.22 -14.34 4.14
C PRO A 13 -23.75 -14.53 3.76
N ALA A 14 -22.85 -14.57 4.75
CA ALA A 14 -21.40 -14.70 4.51
C ALA A 14 -21.03 -15.88 3.58
N SER A 15 -21.80 -16.97 3.62
CA SER A 15 -21.68 -18.12 2.71
C SER A 15 -21.96 -17.77 1.23
N ALA A 16 -22.92 -16.88 0.95
CA ALA A 16 -23.20 -16.43 -0.41
C ALA A 16 -22.12 -15.45 -0.93
N SER A 17 -21.55 -14.62 -0.07
CA SER A 17 -20.37 -13.80 -0.43
C SER A 17 -19.14 -14.67 -0.69
N ALA A 18 -18.92 -15.70 0.12
CA ALA A 18 -17.83 -16.66 -0.08
C ALA A 18 -17.99 -17.47 -1.37
N ALA A 19 -19.21 -17.93 -1.69
CA ALA A 19 -19.51 -18.59 -2.96
C ALA A 19 -19.23 -17.67 -4.16
N ARG A 20 -19.59 -16.39 -4.05
CA ARG A 20 -19.32 -15.41 -5.12
C ARG A 20 -17.81 -15.17 -5.30
N LEU A 21 -17.03 -15.16 -4.23
CA LEU A 21 -15.56 -15.08 -4.31
C LEU A 21 -14.95 -16.34 -4.94
N GLN A 22 -15.46 -17.54 -4.63
CA GLN A 22 -15.01 -18.79 -5.25
C GLN A 22 -15.28 -18.83 -6.75
N VAL A 23 -16.49 -18.42 -7.18
CA VAL A 23 -16.84 -18.33 -8.60
C VAL A 23 -15.96 -17.33 -9.34
N THR A 24 -15.69 -16.16 -8.74
CA THR A 24 -14.76 -15.18 -9.35
C THR A 24 -13.34 -15.74 -9.46
N ARG A 25 -12.86 -16.50 -8.47
CA ARG A 25 -11.54 -17.16 -8.51
C ARG A 25 -11.45 -18.22 -9.61
N GLU A 26 -12.51 -19.03 -9.77
CA GLU A 26 -12.59 -20.04 -10.82
C GLU A 26 -12.60 -19.41 -12.21
N ILE A 27 -13.36 -18.32 -12.39
CA ILE A 27 -13.37 -17.53 -13.63
C ILE A 27 -11.98 -16.94 -13.90
N ALA A 28 -11.29 -16.41 -12.88
CA ALA A 28 -9.94 -15.88 -13.01
C ALA A 28 -8.96 -16.98 -13.47
N MET A 29 -8.97 -18.15 -12.83
CA MET A 29 -8.14 -19.30 -13.20
C MET A 29 -8.45 -19.80 -14.63
N SER A 30 -9.73 -19.85 -15.01
CA SER A 30 -10.17 -20.27 -16.35
C SER A 30 -9.76 -19.29 -17.46
N LEU A 31 -9.75 -17.99 -17.15
CA LEU A 31 -9.31 -16.94 -18.08
C LEU A 31 -7.78 -16.80 -18.17
N GLY A 32 -7.01 -17.64 -17.47
CA GLY A 32 -5.55 -17.53 -17.44
C GLY A 32 -5.05 -16.31 -16.67
N TYR A 33 -5.87 -15.74 -15.76
CA TYR A 33 -5.33 -14.94 -14.67
C TYR A 33 -4.63 -15.88 -13.70
N THR A 34 -3.43 -16.27 -14.09
CA THR A 34 -2.39 -16.64 -13.14
C THR A 34 -2.21 -15.43 -12.22
N GLU A 35 -2.47 -15.59 -10.92
CA GLU A 35 -1.87 -14.68 -9.92
C GLU A 35 -0.41 -14.53 -10.35
N PRO A 36 0.11 -13.32 -10.59
CA PRO A 36 1.44 -13.15 -11.18
C PRO A 36 2.39 -14.13 -10.51
N GLU A 37 2.90 -15.10 -11.28
CA GLU A 37 3.73 -16.17 -10.72
C GLU A 37 4.94 -15.50 -10.12
N ASP A 38 4.99 -15.47 -8.79
CA ASP A 38 6.20 -15.32 -7.98
C ASP A 38 7.29 -14.42 -8.60
N ASP A 39 6.96 -13.17 -8.95
CA ASP A 39 7.99 -12.16 -9.19
C ASP A 39 8.47 -11.67 -7.82
N ALA A 40 9.40 -12.48 -7.28
CA ALA A 40 10.00 -12.44 -5.96
C ALA A 40 9.01 -12.77 -4.85
N ALA A 41 9.24 -13.89 -4.14
CA ALA A 41 8.91 -14.09 -2.73
C ALA A 41 8.63 -12.74 -2.06
N ALA A 42 7.35 -12.33 -2.03
CA ALA A 42 6.97 -10.96 -1.74
C ALA A 42 7.58 -10.64 -0.39
N ASP A 43 8.62 -9.80 -0.40
CA ASP A 43 9.55 -9.75 0.71
C ASP A 43 8.73 -9.49 1.98
N THR A 44 8.62 -10.50 2.84
CA THR A 44 7.56 -10.58 3.85
C THR A 44 7.63 -9.42 4.84
N THR A 45 8.77 -8.75 4.90
CA THR A 45 8.96 -7.50 5.63
C THR A 45 8.13 -6.35 5.06
N ILE A 46 7.96 -6.24 3.74
CA ILE A 46 7.16 -5.21 3.06
C ILE A 46 5.67 -5.55 3.08
N ALA A 47 5.35 -6.84 3.14
CA ALA A 47 3.99 -7.32 3.34
C ALA A 47 3.42 -6.97 4.73
N GLN A 48 4.25 -6.50 5.67
CA GLN A 48 3.76 -6.04 6.96
C GLN A 48 2.94 -4.75 6.80
N PRO A 49 1.79 -4.63 7.51
CA PRO A 49 0.85 -3.52 7.31
C PRO A 49 1.48 -2.13 7.57
N ALA A 50 2.50 -2.07 8.42
CA ALA A 50 3.21 -0.81 8.70
C ALA A 50 3.98 -0.28 7.47
N TYR A 51 4.55 -1.15 6.63
CA TYR A 51 5.24 -0.72 5.41
C TYR A 51 4.25 -0.40 4.30
N LEU A 52 3.17 -1.19 4.17
CA LEU A 52 2.09 -0.90 3.21
C LEU A 52 1.45 0.46 3.46
N ALA A 53 1.20 0.82 4.72
CA ALA A 53 0.68 2.15 5.06
C ALA A 53 1.64 3.27 4.64
N ILE A 54 2.95 3.09 4.83
CA ILE A 54 3.95 4.07 4.39
C ILE A 54 3.93 4.21 2.85
N LEU A 55 3.90 3.10 2.12
CA LEU A 55 3.87 3.11 0.65
C LEU A 55 2.61 3.79 0.12
N ALA A 56 1.44 3.50 0.70
CA ALA A 56 0.19 4.16 0.33
C ALA A 56 0.26 5.69 0.48
N GLU A 57 0.96 6.20 1.51
CA GLU A 57 1.14 7.65 1.65
C GLU A 57 2.08 8.24 0.60
N PHE A 58 3.12 7.51 0.18
CA PHE A 58 3.93 7.95 -0.95
C PHE A 58 3.18 7.92 -2.29
N GLU A 59 2.28 6.96 -2.49
CA GLU A 59 1.44 6.90 -3.69
C GLU A 59 0.45 8.06 -3.74
N ARG A 60 -0.10 8.46 -2.59
CA ARG A 60 -1.01 9.61 -2.46
C ARG A 60 -0.30 10.96 -2.56
N ALA A 61 0.95 11.04 -2.11
CA ALA A 61 1.69 12.28 -2.12
C ALA A 61 2.19 12.62 -3.52
N ASP A 62 2.03 13.87 -3.95
CA ASP A 62 2.52 14.36 -5.25
C ASP A 62 4.06 14.49 -5.35
N GLY A 63 4.80 14.25 -4.27
CA GLY A 63 6.24 14.41 -4.24
C GLY A 63 6.94 13.70 -3.08
N PRO A 64 8.23 14.00 -2.85
CA PRO A 64 9.01 13.35 -1.80
C PRO A 64 8.48 13.69 -0.40
N LEU A 65 8.55 12.73 0.51
CA LEU A 65 8.12 12.88 1.91
C LEU A 65 9.28 12.71 2.88
N ARG A 66 9.28 13.54 3.93
CA ARG A 66 10.19 13.37 5.06
C ARG A 66 9.63 12.37 6.08
N ALA A 67 10.51 11.68 6.80
CA ALA A 67 10.13 10.78 7.89
C ALA A 67 9.21 11.46 8.93
N GLY A 68 9.48 12.73 9.23
CA GLY A 68 8.65 13.50 10.16
C GLY A 68 7.24 13.82 9.64
N GLN A 69 7.06 13.94 8.32
CA GLN A 69 5.73 14.12 7.71
C GLN A 69 4.94 12.81 7.79
N LEU A 70 5.58 11.67 7.48
CA LEU A 70 4.95 10.36 7.61
C LEU A 70 4.54 10.06 9.06
N CYS A 71 5.34 10.46 10.06
CA CYS A 71 4.95 10.32 11.45
C CYS A 71 3.66 11.09 11.79
N GLN A 72 3.44 12.25 11.18
CA GLN A 72 2.24 13.06 11.37
C GLN A 72 1.05 12.48 10.61
N ILE A 73 1.24 12.09 9.35
CA ILE A 73 0.19 11.54 8.49
C ILE A 73 -0.34 10.22 9.05
N LEU A 74 0.55 9.35 9.56
CA LEU A 74 0.20 8.05 10.10
C LEU A 74 -0.17 8.10 11.60
N ASP A 75 -0.19 9.29 12.21
CA ASP A 75 -0.49 9.51 13.64
C ASP A 75 0.26 8.58 14.61
N VAL A 76 1.51 8.24 14.27
CA VAL A 76 2.37 7.34 15.08
C VAL A 76 3.16 8.08 16.16
N GLY A 77 2.93 9.39 16.30
CA GLY A 77 3.59 10.27 17.27
C GLY A 77 4.85 10.95 16.73
N THR A 78 5.15 12.13 17.27
CA THR A 78 6.24 13.00 16.82
C THR A 78 7.48 12.98 17.72
N GLU A 79 7.55 12.10 18.72
CA GLU A 79 8.76 11.94 19.54
C GLU A 79 9.98 11.50 18.70
N PRO A 80 11.21 11.84 19.14
CA PRO A 80 12.45 11.45 18.45
C PRO A 80 12.54 9.94 18.13
N LYS A 81 12.16 9.08 19.07
CA LYS A 81 12.14 7.62 18.91
C LYS A 81 11.28 7.15 17.73
N HIS A 82 10.15 7.81 17.48
CA HIS A 82 9.23 7.46 16.40
C HIS A 82 9.80 7.91 15.05
N ARG A 83 10.43 9.09 15.00
CA ARG A 83 11.09 9.59 13.79
C ARG A 83 12.30 8.73 13.39
N GLU A 84 13.09 8.29 14.36
CA GLU A 84 14.23 7.38 14.13
C GLU A 84 13.77 6.00 13.68
N GLY A 85 12.72 5.47 14.31
CA GLY A 85 12.07 4.23 13.86
C GLY A 85 11.53 4.34 12.43
N MET A 86 10.89 5.46 12.09
CA MET A 86 10.41 5.74 10.74
C MET A 86 11.57 5.84 9.73
N ARG A 87 12.63 6.60 10.04
CA ARG A 87 13.84 6.67 9.20
C ARG A 87 14.46 5.29 8.96
N SER A 88 14.52 4.45 9.99
CA SER A 88 15.05 3.09 9.87
C SER A 88 14.21 2.25 8.91
N ARG A 89 12.88 2.37 8.94
CA ARG A 89 11.98 1.68 8.01
C ARG A 89 12.14 2.18 6.58
N LEU A 90 12.21 3.50 6.39
CA LEU A 90 12.41 4.12 5.08
C LEU A 90 13.75 3.71 4.46
N LYS A 91 14.82 3.66 5.27
CA LYS A 91 16.14 3.17 4.83
C LYS A 91 16.10 1.71 4.38
N ARG A 92 15.31 0.84 5.04
CA ARG A 92 15.14 -0.55 4.59
C ARG A 92 14.41 -0.62 3.24
N LEU A 93 13.37 0.17 3.04
CA LEU A 93 12.68 0.27 1.75
C LEU A 93 13.62 0.81 0.66
N ALA A 94 14.48 1.77 1.01
CA ALA A 94 15.46 2.32 0.08
C ALA A 94 16.57 1.33 -0.29
N ALA A 95 17.07 0.56 0.67
CA ALA A 95 18.04 -0.51 0.42
C ALA A 95 17.50 -1.60 -0.52
N ARG A 96 16.18 -1.68 -0.69
CA ARG A 96 15.48 -2.62 -1.58
C ARG A 96 15.09 -2.01 -2.92
N GLY A 97 15.48 -0.75 -3.19
CA GLY A 97 15.18 -0.06 -4.44
C GLY A 97 13.72 0.34 -4.63
N ILE A 98 12.93 0.42 -3.55
CA ILE A 98 11.52 0.85 -3.62
C ILE A 98 11.42 2.35 -3.43
N LEU A 99 12.21 2.88 -2.49
CA LEU A 99 12.37 4.31 -2.26
C LEU A 99 13.77 4.76 -2.66
N THR A 100 13.90 6.00 -3.10
CA THR A 100 15.17 6.72 -3.21
C THR A 100 15.21 7.81 -2.16
N GLU A 101 16.34 7.95 -1.46
CA GLU A 101 16.60 9.12 -0.64
C GLU A 101 17.26 10.20 -1.51
N THR A 102 16.55 11.30 -1.75
CA THR A 102 17.04 12.41 -2.57
C THR A 102 17.88 13.39 -1.76
N GLU A 103 17.51 13.59 -0.50
CA GLU A 103 18.22 14.42 0.48
C GLU A 103 18.19 13.75 1.85
N PRO A 104 19.07 14.12 2.81
CA PRO A 104 19.08 13.53 4.14
C PRO A 104 17.71 13.56 4.83
N GLY A 105 17.05 12.39 4.92
CA GLY A 105 15.73 12.21 5.51
C GLY A 105 14.54 12.57 4.61
N LEU A 106 14.75 12.77 3.31
CA LEU A 106 13.74 13.01 2.28
C LEU A 106 13.73 11.83 1.29
N PHE A 107 12.58 11.17 1.17
CA PHE A 107 12.44 9.96 0.37
C PHE A 107 11.37 10.14 -0.69
N THR A 108 11.46 9.38 -1.78
CA THR A 108 10.46 9.33 -2.86
C THR A 108 10.39 7.93 -3.45
N LEU A 109 9.27 7.56 -4.06
CA LEU A 109 9.16 6.30 -4.81
C LEU A 109 10.12 6.32 -6.00
N VAL A 110 10.83 5.21 -6.23
CA VAL A 110 11.74 5.10 -7.38
C VAL A 110 11.00 5.33 -8.69
N ALA A 111 9.78 4.79 -8.85
CA ALA A 111 8.95 5.02 -10.03
C ALA A 111 8.56 6.49 -10.25
N LYS A 112 8.48 7.28 -9.17
CA LYS A 112 8.15 8.71 -9.21
C LYS A 112 9.40 9.59 -9.32
N THR A 113 10.57 8.99 -9.13
CA THR A 113 11.86 9.64 -9.34
C THR A 113 12.15 9.62 -10.84
N GLU A 114 11.45 10.44 -11.62
CA GLU A 114 11.91 10.74 -12.98
C GLU A 114 13.37 11.23 -12.87
N PRO A 115 14.33 10.58 -13.56
CA PRO A 115 15.74 10.76 -13.27
C PRO A 115 16.21 12.09 -13.84
N ALA A 116 16.26 13.12 -13.01
CA ALA A 116 17.23 14.20 -13.17
C ALA A 116 18.63 13.61 -12.87
N GLN A 117 19.15 12.96 -13.91
CA GLN A 117 20.54 12.65 -14.24
C GLN A 117 21.60 13.12 -13.23
N GLN A 118 22.31 12.14 -12.66
CA GLN A 118 23.73 12.24 -12.34
C GLN A 118 24.49 11.51 -13.47
N PRO A 119 25.68 11.94 -13.93
CA PRO A 119 26.64 12.85 -13.31
C PRO A 119 26.75 14.25 -13.94
#